data_AF-A0A7D9JNW4-F1
#
_entry.id   AF-A0A7D9JNW4-F1
#
_cell.length_a   1.000
_cell.length_b   1.000
_cell.length_c   1.000
_cell.angle_alpha   90.00
_cell.angle_beta   90.00
_cell.angle_gamma   90.00
#
_symmetry.space_group_name_H-M   'P 1'
#
loop_
_entity.id
_entity.type
_entity.pdbx_description
1 polymer ?
#
loop_
_entity_poly.entity_id
_entity_poly.type
_entity_poly.pdbx_seq_one_letter_code
_entity_poly.pdbx_strand_id
1 'polypeptide(L)'
;MSKINYCSSVWSNTSEGNIDKIQLIQNYAARIISGVQKIDHISPTISELGWLPIKEHLLYRDTLLMFKCINGQAPSYLCDKFKQRDQVHDRNTRSNEDLDIPKFRTCTGQRTFKYR
;
A
#
# COMPACT_ATOMS: atom_id res chain seq x y z
N MET A 1 9.66 11.72 6.10
CA MET A 1 8.85 10.69 5.40
C MET A 1 9.60 9.37 5.15
N SER A 2 10.89 9.38 4.80
CA SER A 2 11.68 8.16 4.51
C SER A 2 11.57 7.03 5.56
N LYS A 3 11.65 7.35 6.86
CA LYS A 3 11.51 6.38 7.96
C LYS A 3 10.12 5.73 8.05
N ILE A 4 9.05 6.49 7.80
CA ILE A 4 7.68 5.97 7.78
C ILE A 4 7.51 5.01 6.58
N ASN A 5 8.17 5.34 5.47
CA ASN A 5 8.04 4.61 4.21
C ASN A 5 8.85 3.32 4.15
N TYR A 6 9.88 3.14 4.98
CA TYR A 6 10.76 1.98 4.95
C TYR A 6 10.01 0.64 5.07
N CYS A 7 8.97 0.61 5.92
CA CYS A 7 8.15 -0.58 6.15
C CYS A 7 6.73 -0.44 5.60
N SER A 8 6.48 0.40 4.58
CA SER A 8 5.11 0.68 4.10
C SER A 8 4.31 -0.58 3.75
N SER A 9 4.94 -1.57 3.11
CA SER A 9 4.30 -2.86 2.78
C SER A 9 3.95 -3.71 4.01
N VAL A 10 4.70 -3.57 5.10
CA VAL A 10 4.42 -4.24 6.38
C VAL A 10 3.31 -3.50 7.13
N TRP A 11 3.37 -2.16 7.14
CA TRP A 11 2.36 -1.32 7.76
C TRP A 11 1.02 -1.44 7.06
N SER A 12 0.97 -1.66 5.75
CA SER A 12 -0.31 -1.83 5.08
C SER A 12 -1.05 -3.07 5.58
N ASN A 13 -0.35 -4.12 6.01
CA ASN A 13 -0.93 -5.37 6.51
C ASN A 13 -1.39 -5.30 7.99
N THR A 14 -1.09 -4.22 8.71
CA THR A 14 -1.39 -4.11 10.15
C THR A 14 -2.88 -3.86 10.44
N SER A 15 -3.26 -3.82 11.72
CA SER A 15 -4.57 -3.36 12.18
C SER A 15 -4.77 -1.85 11.95
N GLU A 16 -6.03 -1.42 11.80
CA GLU A 16 -6.36 0.00 11.62
C GLU A 16 -5.84 0.87 12.77
N GLY A 17 -5.95 0.40 14.02
CA GLY A 17 -5.42 1.14 15.18
C GLY A 17 -3.91 1.37 15.13
N ASN A 18 -3.14 0.52 14.46
CA ASN A 18 -1.72 0.76 14.24
C ASN A 18 -1.47 1.76 13.10
N ILE A 19 -2.31 1.75 12.06
CA ILE A 19 -2.28 2.78 10.99
C ILE A 19 -2.59 4.16 11.58
N ASP A 20 -3.56 4.25 12.49
CA ASP A 20 -3.93 5.50 13.16
C ASP A 20 -2.77 6.04 14.00
N LYS A 21 -2.01 5.17 14.68
CA LYS A 21 -0.77 5.59 15.37
C LYS A 21 0.27 6.17 14.42
N ILE A 22 0.42 5.58 13.23
CA ILE A 22 1.35 6.10 12.22
C ILE A 22 0.84 7.45 11.68
N GLN A 23 -0.46 7.61 11.50
CA GLN A 23 -1.07 8.90 11.15
C GLN A 23 -0.77 9.96 12.21
N LEU A 24 -0.86 9.62 13.50
CA LEU A 24 -0.49 10.56 14.57
C LEU A 24 0.98 10.99 14.49
N ILE A 25 1.89 10.06 14.16
CA ILE A 25 3.31 10.39 13.97
C ILE A 25 3.50 11.32 12.77
N GLN A 26 2.80 11.08 11.65
CA GLN A 26 2.82 11.97 10.48
C GLN A 26 2.29 13.36 10.83
N ASN A 27 1.13 13.43 11.50
CA ASN A 27 0.51 14.66 11.94
C ASN A 27 1.48 15.47 12.81
N TYR A 28 2.13 14.81 13.78
CA TYR A 28 3.10 15.45 14.65
C TYR A 28 4.30 16.01 13.89
N ALA A 29 4.85 15.25 12.93
CA ALA A 29 5.92 15.72 12.06
C ALA A 29 5.48 16.92 11.20
N ALA A 30 4.27 16.89 10.63
CA ALA A 30 3.72 18.00 9.85
C ALA A 30 3.57 19.27 10.71
N ARG A 31 3.15 19.12 11.98
CA ARG A 31 3.07 20.24 12.93
C ARG A 31 4.43 20.86 13.22
N ILE A 32 5.46 20.03 13.47
CA ILE A 32 6.82 20.53 13.74
C ILE A 32 7.34 21.34 12.56
N ILE A 33 7.15 20.83 11.33
CA ILE A 33 7.65 21.49 10.12
C ILE A 33 6.93 22.81 9.84
N SER A 34 5.61 22.83 10.02
CA SER A 34 4.78 23.98 9.64
C SER A 34 4.55 24.97 10.79
N GLY A 35 5.00 24.66 12.01
CA GLY A 35 4.85 25.51 13.19
C GLY A 35 3.40 25.73 13.66
N VAL A 36 2.44 24.94 13.18
CA VAL A 36 1.02 25.05 13.56
C VAL A 36 0.79 24.63 15.01
N GLN A 37 -0.17 25.28 15.67
CA GLN A 37 -0.49 25.01 17.06
C GLN A 37 -1.08 23.61 17.23
N LYS A 38 -1.07 23.09 18.46
CA LYS A 38 -1.56 21.73 18.75
C LYS A 38 -3.04 21.52 18.38
N ILE A 39 -3.85 22.56 18.53
CA ILE A 39 -5.31 22.51 18.39
C ILE A 39 -5.74 22.72 16.94
N ASP A 40 -4.87 23.31 16.11
CA ASP A 40 -5.18 23.61 14.72
C ASP A 40 -5.50 22.34 13.93
N HIS A 41 -6.43 22.46 12.99
CA HIS A 41 -6.82 21.35 12.13
C HIS A 41 -5.63 20.95 11.22
N ILE A 42 -5.24 19.67 11.26
CA ILE A 42 -3.98 19.22 10.63
C ILE A 42 -4.11 18.90 9.13
N SER A 43 -5.31 18.54 8.66
CA SER A 43 -5.53 18.17 7.26
C SER A 43 -5.14 19.25 6.24
N PRO A 44 -5.45 20.56 6.42
CA PRO A 44 -4.99 21.60 5.50
C PRO A 44 -3.45 21.68 5.47
N THR A 45 -2.79 21.61 6.63
CA THR A 45 -1.33 21.61 6.71
C THR A 45 -0.70 20.43 5.96
N ILE A 46 -1.28 19.23 6.08
CA ILE A 46 -0.83 18.05 5.34
C ILE A 46 -0.96 18.25 3.84
N SER A 47 -2.07 18.83 3.39
CA SER A 47 -2.30 19.15 1.97
C SER A 47 -1.33 20.23 1.45
N GLU A 48 -1.06 21.27 2.23
CA GLU A 48 -0.10 22.33 1.91
C GLU A 48 1.34 21.80 1.80
N LEU A 49 1.69 20.82 2.63
CA LEU A 49 2.96 20.09 2.55
C LEU A 49 3.03 19.11 1.36
N GLY A 50 1.92 18.91 0.64
CA GLY A 50 1.81 17.93 -0.45
C GLY A 50 1.91 16.48 0.05
N TRP A 51 1.59 16.23 1.31
CA TRP A 51 1.65 14.89 1.89
C TRP A 51 0.29 14.20 1.77
N LEU A 52 0.31 12.91 1.41
CA LEU A 52 -0.88 12.08 1.46
C LEU A 52 -1.12 11.60 2.90
N PRO A 53 -2.39 11.46 3.34
CA PRO A 53 -2.72 10.70 4.53
C PRO A 53 -2.08 9.31 4.50
N ILE A 54 -1.71 8.76 5.65
CA ILE A 54 -0.99 7.48 5.72
C ILE A 54 -1.74 6.37 5.00
N LYS A 55 -3.06 6.28 5.14
CA LYS A 55 -3.88 5.26 4.46
C LYS A 55 -3.70 5.30 2.93
N GLU A 56 -3.80 6.49 2.35
CA GLU A 56 -3.64 6.71 0.91
C GLU A 56 -2.18 6.49 0.48
N HIS A 57 -1.22 6.95 1.28
CA HIS A 57 0.18 6.75 0.99
C HIS A 57 0.56 5.25 0.98
N LEU A 58 0.01 4.45 1.91
CA LEU A 58 0.21 3.00 1.94
C LEU A 58 -0.41 2.34 0.69
N LEU A 59 -1.63 2.72 0.32
CA LEU A 59 -2.30 2.23 -0.90
C LEU A 59 -1.51 2.56 -2.17
N TYR A 60 -1.01 3.80 -2.28
CA TYR A 60 -0.17 4.21 -3.40
C TYR A 60 1.12 3.38 -3.50
N ARG A 61 1.75 3.08 -2.36
CA ARG A 61 2.98 2.27 -2.33
C ARG A 61 2.73 0.82 -2.71
N ASP A 62 1.65 0.24 -2.22
CA ASP A 62 1.27 -1.14 -2.53
C ASP A 62 0.94 -1.29 -4.03
N THR A 63 0.14 -0.37 -4.59
CA THR A 63 -0.20 -0.37 -6.02
C THR A 63 1.02 -0.12 -6.90
N LEU A 64 1.93 0.79 -6.51
CA LEU A 64 3.17 1.01 -7.24
C LEU A 64 4.09 -0.22 -7.23
N LEU A 65 4.17 -0.93 -6.10
CA LEU A 65 4.95 -2.17 -6.02
C LEU A 65 4.33 -3.26 -6.89
N MET A 66 3.00 -3.41 -6.86
CA MET A 66 2.27 -4.35 -7.70
C MET A 66 2.51 -4.06 -9.20
N PHE A 67 2.39 -2.80 -9.62
CA PHE A 67 2.71 -2.37 -10.98
C PHE A 67 4.14 -2.74 -11.38
N LYS A 68 5.13 -2.52 -10.51
CA LYS A 68 6.52 -2.90 -10.76
C LYS A 68 6.69 -4.41 -10.89
N CYS A 69 6.00 -5.19 -10.06
CA CYS A 69 6.05 -6.66 -10.14
C CYS A 69 5.51 -7.17 -11.48
N ILE A 70 4.37 -6.64 -11.92
CA ILE A 70 3.72 -7.02 -13.20
C ILE A 70 4.63 -6.68 -14.39
N ASN A 71 5.31 -5.53 -14.35
CA ASN A 71 6.19 -5.08 -15.43
C ASN A 71 7.63 -5.64 -15.33
N GLY A 72 7.92 -6.57 -14.42
CA GLY A 72 9.26 -7.14 -14.26
C GLY A 72 10.32 -6.15 -13.73
N GLN A 73 9.89 -5.04 -13.11
CA GLN A 73 10.75 -4.00 -12.55
C GLN A 73 11.04 -4.19 -11.05
N ALA A 74 10.53 -5.27 -10.46
CA ALA A 74 10.80 -5.69 -9.09
C ALA A 74 11.72 -6.93 -9.09
N PRO A 75 12.31 -7.29 -7.94
CA PRO A 75 13.05 -8.56 -7.82
C PRO A 75 12.22 -9.76 -8.28
N SER A 76 12.85 -10.72 -8.97
CA SER A 76 12.19 -11.90 -9.57
C SER A 76 11.29 -12.65 -8.57
N TYR A 77 11.77 -12.86 -7.34
CA TYR A 77 11.00 -13.55 -6.30
C TYR A 77 9.67 -12.86 -5.93
N LEU A 78 9.51 -11.56 -6.20
CA LEU A 78 8.24 -10.85 -6.07
C LEU A 78 7.41 -10.94 -7.34
N CYS A 79 8.03 -10.77 -8.51
CA CYS A 79 7.37 -10.92 -9.81
C CYS A 79 6.71 -12.30 -9.94
N ASP A 80 7.42 -13.37 -9.60
CA ASP A 80 6.95 -14.76 -9.70
C ASP A 80 5.71 -15.07 -8.86
N LYS A 81 5.38 -14.20 -7.88
CA LYS A 81 4.16 -14.32 -7.09
C LYS A 81 2.92 -13.92 -7.87
N PHE A 82 3.05 -13.05 -8.86
CA PHE A 82 1.97 -12.59 -9.73
C PHE A 82 2.01 -13.35 -11.04
N LYS A 83 0.90 -13.99 -11.39
CA LYS A 83 0.75 -14.74 -12.64
C LYS A 83 -0.51 -14.26 -13.34
N GLN A 84 -0.46 -14.18 -14.65
CA GLN A 84 -1.66 -13.97 -15.46
C GLN A 84 -2.43 -15.30 -15.58
N ARG A 85 -3.74 -15.21 -15.85
CA ARG A 85 -4.59 -16.41 -15.92
C ARG A 85 -4.19 -17.35 -17.06
N ASP A 86 -3.72 -16.81 -18.17
CA ASP A 86 -3.20 -17.55 -19.32
C ASP A 86 -2.03 -18.48 -18.97
N GLN A 87 -1.17 -18.06 -18.03
CA GLN A 87 -0.03 -18.84 -17.52
C GLN A 87 -0.45 -19.98 -16.57
N VAL A 88 -1.70 -19.96 -16.10
CA VAL A 88 -2.23 -20.96 -15.16
C VAL A 88 -3.05 -22.03 -15.88
N HIS A 89 -3.74 -21.68 -16.98
CA HIS A 89 -4.58 -22.61 -17.72
C HIS A 89 -4.74 -22.22 -19.20
N ASP A 90 -4.87 -23.23 -20.06
CA ASP A 90 -4.98 -23.05 -21.52
C ASP A 90 -6.37 -22.61 -22.02
N ARG A 91 -7.30 -22.22 -21.13
CA ARG A 91 -8.65 -21.83 -21.55
C ARG A 91 -8.69 -20.36 -21.95
N ASN A 92 -9.04 -20.10 -23.20
CA ASN A 92 -9.28 -18.74 -23.68
C ASN A 92 -10.58 -18.16 -23.08
N THR A 93 -10.43 -17.36 -22.02
CA THR A 93 -11.54 -16.64 -21.36
C THR A 93 -11.41 -15.14 -21.63
N ARG A 94 -12.51 -14.39 -21.51
CA ARG A 94 -12.49 -12.91 -21.69
C ARG A 94 -11.57 -12.20 -20.68
N SER A 95 -11.17 -12.88 -19.61
CA SER A 95 -10.32 -12.39 -18.52
C SER A 95 -8.91 -12.99 -18.54
N ASN A 96 -8.43 -13.47 -19.69
CA ASN A 96 -7.16 -14.23 -19.76
C ASN A 96 -5.93 -13.39 -19.35
N GLU A 97 -5.99 -12.09 -19.63
CA GLU A 97 -4.94 -11.12 -19.33
C GLU A 97 -4.97 -10.63 -17.86
N ASP A 98 -6.02 -10.97 -17.12
CA ASP A 98 -6.15 -10.59 -15.70
C ASP A 98 -5.19 -11.42 -14.83
N LEU A 99 -4.81 -10.84 -13.69
CA LEU A 99 -4.03 -11.54 -12.68
C LEU A 99 -4.82 -12.67 -12.01
N ASP A 100 -4.14 -13.79 -11.76
CA ASP A 100 -4.62 -14.88 -10.94
C ASP A 100 -4.48 -14.55 -9.45
N ILE A 101 -5.58 -14.04 -8.88
CA ILE A 101 -5.68 -13.71 -7.46
C ILE A 101 -6.15 -14.95 -6.67
N PRO A 102 -5.35 -15.47 -5.72
CA PRO A 102 -5.70 -16.64 -4.93
C PRO A 102 -6.88 -16.33 -4.02
N LYS A 103 -7.77 -17.31 -3.86
CA LYS A 103 -8.91 -17.19 -2.95
C LYS A 103 -8.50 -17.63 -1.56
N PHE A 104 -8.57 -16.72 -0.59
CA PHE A 104 -8.32 -17.03 0.83
C PHE A 104 -9.63 -17.13 1.62
N ARG A 105 -9.75 -18.20 2.42
CA ARG A 105 -10.89 -18.40 3.34
C ARG A 105 -10.76 -17.63 4.65
N THR A 106 -9.53 -17.30 5.05
CA THR A 106 -9.26 -16.61 6.31
C THR A 106 -9.01 -15.12 6.09
N CYS A 107 -9.46 -14.30 7.04
CA CYS A 107 -9.18 -12.86 7.03
C CYS A 107 -7.68 -12.58 6.96
N THR A 108 -6.85 -13.37 7.65
CA THR A 108 -5.39 -13.23 7.61
C THR A 108 -4.82 -13.45 6.20
N GLY A 109 -5.33 -14.44 5.45
CA GLY A 109 -4.91 -14.67 4.08
C GLY A 109 -5.30 -13.52 3.14
N GLN A 110 -6.47 -12.94 3.35
CA GLN A 110 -6.96 -11.78 2.59
C GLN A 110 -6.16 -10.48 2.85
N ARG A 111 -5.34 -10.43 3.90
CA ARG A 111 -4.45 -9.28 4.14
C ARG A 111 -3.09 -9.41 3.45
N THR A 112 -2.82 -10.54 2.80
CA THR A 112 -1.56 -10.74 2.08
C THR A 112 -1.42 -9.79 0.89
N PHE A 113 -0.19 -9.41 0.59
CA PHE A 113 0.13 -8.51 -0.53
C PHE A 113 -0.40 -9.00 -1.89
N LYS A 114 -0.57 -10.32 -2.09
CA LYS A 114 -1.08 -10.89 -3.35
C LYS A 114 -2.60 -10.74 -3.51
N TYR A 115 -3.34 -10.54 -2.41
CA TYR A 115 -4.81 -10.51 -2.44
C TYR A 115 -5.39 -9.10 -2.58
N ARG A 116 -4.64 -8.08 -2.18
CA ARG A 116 -5.08 -6.68 -2.14
C ARG A 116 -4.83 -5.99 -3.47
#